data_AF-A0A1Q9R396-F1
#
_entry.id   AF-A0A1Q9R396-F1
#
_cell.length_a   1.000
_cell.length_b   1.000
_cell.length_c   1.000
_cell.angle_alpha   90.00
_cell.angle_beta   90.00
_cell.angle_gamma   90.00
#
_symmetry.space_group_name_H-M   'P 1'
#
loop_
_entity.id
_entity.type
_entity.pdbx_description
1 polymer ?
#
loop_
_entity_poly.entity_id
_entity_poly.type
_entity_poly.pdbx_seq_one_letter_code
_entity_poly.pdbx_strand_id
1 'polypeptide(L)'
;MTKIKIERMAREFATGALKDPGSAEFRNQNEFCGEVNSKNSFGGYTGFQRFIAASRDLVVFERDSGLSPAEFAKAWNQVCL
;
A
#
# COMPACT_ATOMS: atom_id res chain seq x y z
N MET A 1 6.95 12.85 14.65
CA MET A 1 5.53 12.74 14.24
C MET A 1 4.88 11.63 15.06
N THR A 2 3.56 11.65 15.29
CA THR A 2 2.88 10.57 16.00
C THR A 2 2.52 9.43 15.03
N LYS A 3 2.51 8.17 15.50
CA LYS A 3 2.20 6.98 14.68
C LYS A 3 0.92 7.13 13.85
N ILE A 4 -0.15 7.62 14.47
CA ILE A 4 -1.44 7.90 13.82
C ILE A 4 -1.30 8.86 12.63
N LYS A 5 -0.44 9.89 12.73
CA LYS A 5 -0.21 10.82 11.62
C LYS A 5 0.52 10.15 10.47
N ILE A 6 1.52 9.29 10.77
CA ILE A 6 2.26 8.54 9.75
C ILE A 6 1.32 7.60 9.01
N GLU A 7 0.51 6.84 9.74
CA GLU A 7 -0.43 5.91 9.14
C GLU A 7 -1.46 6.61 8.26
N ARG A 8 -1.97 7.76 8.69
CA ARG A 8 -2.88 8.58 7.88
C ARG A 8 -2.23 9.03 6.58
N MET A 9 -1.00 9.56 6.63
CA MET A 9 -0.28 9.98 5.44
C MET A 9 0.01 8.81 4.48
N ALA A 10 0.40 7.66 5.02
CA ALA A 10 0.64 6.46 4.22
C ALA A 10 -0.64 5.99 3.50
N ARG A 11 -1.81 6.06 4.15
CA ARG A 11 -3.09 5.82 3.48
C ARG A 11 -3.36 6.86 2.39
N GLU A 12 -3.13 8.14 2.66
CA GLU A 12 -3.32 9.21 1.67
C GLU A 12 -2.46 8.96 0.42
N PHE A 13 -1.20 8.54 0.60
CA PHE A 13 -0.29 8.23 -0.51
C PHE A 13 -0.70 6.96 -1.25
N ALA A 14 -0.98 5.87 -0.53
CA ALA A 14 -1.44 4.62 -1.13
C ALA A 14 -2.73 4.85 -1.94
N THR A 15 -3.73 5.50 -1.34
CA THR A 15 -5.02 5.81 -2.00
C THR A 15 -4.84 6.60 -3.29
N GLY A 16 -3.92 7.56 -3.33
CA GLY A 16 -3.64 8.35 -4.54
C GLY A 16 -3.06 7.55 -5.71
N ALA A 17 -2.52 6.36 -5.45
CA ALA A 17 -1.94 5.48 -6.46
C ALA A 17 -2.86 4.33 -6.90
N LEU A 18 -4.04 4.18 -6.29
CA LEU A 18 -5.01 3.12 -6.62
C LEU A 18 -5.83 3.46 -7.86
N LYS A 19 -6.38 2.42 -8.52
CA LYS A 19 -7.27 2.60 -9.68
C LYS A 19 -8.63 3.19 -9.30
N ASP A 20 -9.16 2.80 -8.13
CA ASP A 20 -10.37 3.38 -7.54
C ASP A 20 -10.09 3.81 -6.08
N PRO A 21 -9.60 5.05 -5.88
CA PRO A 21 -9.27 5.58 -4.56
C PRO A 21 -10.44 5.56 -3.56
N GLY A 22 -11.68 5.73 -4.02
CA GLY A 22 -12.86 5.79 -3.16
C GLY A 22 -13.27 4.45 -2.57
N SER A 23 -12.77 3.36 -3.14
CA SER A 23 -13.05 1.99 -2.72
C SER A 23 -12.02 1.40 -1.74
N ALA A 24 -11.01 2.18 -1.35
CA ALA A 24 -9.86 1.70 -0.62
C ALA A 24 -10.21 1.22 0.80
N GLU A 25 -9.87 -0.04 1.08
CA GLU A 25 -9.99 -0.66 2.39
C GLU A 25 -8.59 -1.00 2.90
N PHE A 26 -8.28 -0.58 4.13
CA PHE A 26 -6.97 -0.77 4.75
C PHE A 26 -7.06 -1.68 5.96
N ARG A 27 -6.08 -2.58 6.14
CA ARG A 27 -5.92 -3.41 7.33
C ARG A 27 -4.45 -3.67 7.65
N ASN A 28 -4.19 -4.18 8.85
CA ASN A 28 -2.86 -4.60 9.31
C ASN A 28 -1.77 -3.54 9.05
N GLN A 29 -2.12 -2.27 9.24
CA GLN A 29 -1.22 -1.16 8.97
C GLN A 29 -0.30 -0.92 10.16
N ASN A 30 0.98 -0.72 9.87
CA ASN A 30 1.98 -0.24 10.79
C ASN A 30 2.81 0.83 10.08
N GLU A 31 2.70 2.08 10.52
CA GLU A 31 3.38 3.21 9.93
C GLU A 31 3.10 3.34 8.41
N PHE A 32 4.13 3.20 7.58
CA PHE A 32 4.05 3.34 6.12
C PHE A 32 3.73 2.03 5.39
N CYS A 33 3.61 0.91 6.11
CA CYS A 33 3.32 -0.39 5.54
C CYS A 33 1.97 -0.93 5.98
N GLY A 34 1.36 -1.77 5.17
CA GLY A 34 0.13 -2.46 5.53
C GLY A 34 -0.45 -3.22 4.35
N GLU A 35 -1.74 -3.53 4.45
CA GLU A 35 -2.50 -4.14 3.37
C GLU A 35 -3.61 -3.20 2.89
N VAL A 36 -3.82 -3.18 1.57
CA VAL A 36 -4.88 -2.42 0.92
C VAL A 36 -5.63 -3.27 -0.10
N ASN A 37 -6.95 -3.11 -0.16
CA ASN A 37 -7.81 -3.66 -1.19
C ASN A 37 -8.59 -2.51 -1.85
N SER A 38 -8.73 -2.55 -3.17
CA SER A 38 -9.52 -1.57 -3.92
C SER A 38 -10.06 -2.20 -5.20
N LYS A 39 -11.06 -1.58 -5.79
CA LYS A 39 -11.60 -2.00 -7.08
C LYS A 39 -10.57 -1.77 -8.18
N ASN A 40 -10.44 -2.76 -9.05
CA ASN A 40 -9.66 -2.65 -10.29
C ASN A 40 -10.45 -1.86 -11.36
N SER A 41 -9.86 -1.71 -12.55
CA SER A 41 -10.51 -1.01 -13.68
C SER A 41 -11.81 -1.66 -14.20
N PHE A 42 -12.13 -2.88 -13.74
CA PHE A 42 -13.39 -3.59 -14.06
C PHE A 42 -14.42 -3.48 -12.92
N GLY A 43 -14.13 -2.71 -11.87
CA GLY A 43 -15.04 -2.46 -10.74
C GLY A 43 -15.07 -3.56 -9.66
N GLY A 44 -14.20 -4.57 -9.77
CA GLY A 44 -14.13 -5.69 -8.83
C GLY A 44 -12.96 -5.60 -7.86
N TYR A 45 -13.16 -6.06 -6.62
CA TYR A 45 -12.08 -6.25 -5.65
C TYR A 45 -11.25 -7.49 -6.00
N THR A 46 -9.92 -7.37 -5.94
CA THR A 46 -8.99 -8.48 -6.24
C THR A 46 -8.36 -9.07 -4.98
N GLY A 47 -8.77 -8.60 -3.81
CA GLY A 47 -8.20 -8.99 -2.52
C GLY A 47 -7.09 -8.06 -2.05
N PHE A 48 -6.84 -8.11 -0.74
CA PHE A 48 -5.81 -7.33 -0.07
C PHE A 48 -4.42 -7.65 -0.63
N GLN A 49 -3.65 -6.60 -0.88
CA GLN A 49 -2.23 -6.69 -1.22
C GLN A 49 -1.41 -5.82 -0.29
N ARG A 50 -0.15 -6.20 -0.11
CA ARG A 50 0.80 -5.41 0.69
C ARG A 50 1.16 -4.11 -0.03
N PHE A 51 1.31 -3.03 0.75
CA PHE A 51 1.79 -1.75 0.26
C PHE A 51 2.90 -1.18 1.15
N ILE A 52 3.81 -0.42 0.54
CA ILE A 52 4.82 0.40 1.20
C ILE A 52 4.63 1.83 0.68
N ALA A 53 4.25 2.77 1.54
CA ALA A 53 3.91 4.14 1.18
C ALA A 53 4.64 5.16 2.07
N ALA A 54 5.95 5.30 1.87
CA ALA A 54 6.78 6.15 2.71
C ALA A 54 6.69 7.64 2.34
N SER A 55 6.35 7.95 1.08
CA SER A 55 6.13 9.31 0.57
C SER A 55 5.18 9.28 -0.63
N ARG A 56 4.82 10.46 -1.16
CA ARG A 56 4.02 10.56 -2.40
C ARG A 56 4.71 9.91 -3.61
N ASP A 57 6.04 9.96 -3.65
CA ASP A 57 6.85 9.46 -4.76
C ASP A 57 7.31 8.00 -4.54
N LEU A 58 7.13 7.48 -3.33
CA LEU A 58 7.51 6.12 -2.95
C LEU A 58 6.30 5.35 -2.44
N VAL A 59 5.47 4.90 -3.39
CA VAL A 59 4.34 4.00 -3.17
C VAL A 59 4.57 2.73 -3.99
N VAL A 60 4.68 1.60 -3.31
CA VAL A 60 4.97 0.29 -3.90
C VAL A 60 3.87 -0.69 -3.49
N PHE A 61 3.20 -1.28 -4.47
CA PHE A 61 2.23 -2.35 -4.26
C PHE A 61 2.83 -3.69 -4.65
N GLU A 62 2.59 -4.73 -3.85
CA GLU A 62 3.14 -6.07 -4.08
C GLU A 62 2.83 -6.61 -5.48
N ARG A 63 1.63 -6.36 -6.00
CA ARG A 63 1.19 -6.92 -7.30
C ARG A 63 1.36 -5.95 -8.47
N ASP A 64 1.51 -4.65 -8.20
CA ASP A 64 1.46 -3.59 -9.23
C ASP A 64 2.76 -2.76 -9.34
N SER A 65 3.83 -3.15 -8.63
CA SER A 65 5.11 -2.43 -8.61
C SER A 65 6.10 -2.78 -9.73
N GLY A 66 5.83 -3.84 -10.50
CA GLY A 66 6.79 -4.37 -11.49
C GLY A 66 7.98 -5.12 -10.88
N LEU A 67 8.07 -5.21 -9.54
CA LEU A 67 9.05 -6.02 -8.83
C LEU A 67 8.65 -7.50 -8.88
N SER A 68 9.64 -8.39 -8.86
CA SER A 68 9.36 -9.81 -8.59
C SER A 68 8.89 -9.98 -7.13
N PRO A 69 8.14 -11.07 -6.82
CA PRO A 69 7.72 -11.35 -5.45
C PRO A 69 8.89 -11.41 -4.44
N ALA A 70 10.06 -11.89 -4.88
CA ALA A 70 11.25 -11.98 -4.03
C ALA A 70 11.85 -10.60 -3.73
N GLU A 71 11.90 -9.70 -4.72
CA GLU A 71 12.39 -8.33 -4.54
C GLU A 71 11.46 -7.52 -3.64
N PHE A 72 10.15 -7.65 -3.84
CA PHE A 72 9.17 -7.01 -2.96
C PHE A 72 9.31 -7.54 -1.52
N ALA A 73 9.40 -8.86 -1.34
CA ALA A 73 9.57 -9.46 -0.01
C ALA A 73 10.84 -8.97 0.69
N LYS A 74 11.95 -8.79 -0.06
CA LYS A 74 13.17 -8.20 0.47
C LYS A 74 12.95 -6.76 0.94
N ALA A 75 12.34 -5.92 0.11
CA ALA A 75 12.04 -4.53 0.48
C ALA A 75 11.15 -4.48 1.72
N TRP A 76 10.07 -5.27 1.75
CA TRP A 76 9.17 -5.40 2.89
C TRP A 76 9.91 -5.77 4.18
N ASN A 77 10.78 -6.78 4.15
CA ASN A 77 11.50 -7.23 5.33
C ASN A 77 12.52 -6.21 5.85
N GLN A 78 12.98 -5.29 5.01
CA GLN A 78 13.92 -4.25 5.41
C GLN A 78 13.24 -3.04 6.05
N VAL A 79 11.97 -2.80 5.74
CA VAL A 79 11.31 -1.53 6.09
C VAL A 79 10.01 -1.69 6.88
N CYS A 80 9.34 -2.84 6.81
CA CYS A 80 7.99 -3.04 7.36
C CYS A 80 7.92 -4.00 8.56
N LEU A 81 9.05 -4.60 8.95
CA LEU A 81 9.14 -5.52 10.09
C LEU A 81 9.50 -4.79 11.39
#